data_AF-R9PAL8-F1
#
_entry.id   AF-R9PAL8-F1
#
_cell.length_a   1.000
_cell.length_b   1.000
_cell.length_c   1.000
_cell.angle_alpha   90.00
_cell.angle_beta   90.00
_cell.angle_gamma   90.00
#
_symmetry.space_group_name_H-M   'P 1'
#
loop_
_entity.id
_entity.type
_entity.pdbx_description
1 polymer ?
#
loop_
_entity_poly.entity_id
_entity_poly.type
_entity_poly.pdbx_seq_one_letter_code
_entity_poly.pdbx_strand_id
1 'polypeptide(L)'
;MFELADLSAAATVFVRRSTAKIRSPVLRSPPSYRSCRALELVAQGEGTEDFQECESEDDGMDEHCPLLVSRSLNDPRSFSPLSLVTCKGEVARCLSKAFGPCKSNPIAFAVIVWSLSLSFIAVHQAFIGSAVNGHNDKRAMIQTCLTRPALRCSRAPYDILFCGTDTFASRSLSALLTHRSSLCSSLHVLTPPDVHQSWGATRMKTSPVKQLALQHSLPHQDVPTTGMVDYTAPPHLLSNPKAILLTCSFGHLIPDTLLDAFPNPWQRINIHPSLLPHLRGAAPIQWALARRLSTSGVSIQTLEKGRFDTGTIVAQQEFDFPPVPSSGEPSFLEVEKVMADRAASLLVRTLSDLPQCWRYSWEQDERMKSYAPKLKVEHSVVRWDRWSARDIVAREGAFAYLYPLSTNLVPPANASFRPVAITLSNTSAVPLDELRKVDPMLASVLKQNAVPPGSAIFSVDADMLIVKTTSDAEVLGVRNVKVAGKKGKEAKDWWRAYRDRADARSGLLLFQ
;
A
#
# COMPACT_ATOMS: atom_id res chain seq x y z
N MET A 1 -47.47 15.91 -15.88
CA MET A 1 -47.47 16.81 -17.06
C MET A 1 -46.13 17.53 -17.04
N PHE A 2 -45.12 16.91 -17.64
CA PHE A 2 -44.65 17.09 -19.04
C PHE A 2 -43.65 18.27 -19.10
N GLU A 3 -42.42 18.16 -19.61
CA GLU A 3 -41.57 17.03 -20.02
C GLU A 3 -40.19 17.63 -20.30
N LEU A 4 -39.12 16.99 -19.81
CA LEU A 4 -37.75 17.18 -20.28
C LEU A 4 -37.52 16.12 -21.35
N ALA A 5 -37.96 16.41 -22.58
CA ALA A 5 -37.78 15.54 -23.73
C ALA A 5 -37.62 16.39 -25.00
N ASP A 6 -36.44 17.01 -25.20
CA ASP A 6 -36.11 17.52 -26.55
C ASP A 6 -34.61 17.74 -26.86
N LEU A 7 -33.70 17.08 -26.15
CA LEU A 7 -32.25 17.14 -26.45
C LEU A 7 -31.64 15.81 -26.92
N SER A 8 -32.46 14.78 -27.13
CA SER A 8 -32.02 13.47 -27.66
C SER A 8 -32.36 13.27 -29.15
N ALA A 9 -33.20 14.12 -29.75
CA ALA A 9 -33.65 13.95 -31.14
C ALA A 9 -32.73 14.58 -32.21
N ALA A 10 -31.84 15.50 -31.86
CA ALA A 10 -30.97 16.18 -32.83
C ALA A 10 -29.68 15.40 -33.20
N ALA A 11 -29.25 14.45 -32.37
CA ALA A 11 -28.00 13.70 -32.60
C ALA A 11 -28.18 12.46 -33.51
N THR A 12 -29.41 12.00 -33.73
CA THR A 12 -29.69 10.77 -34.48
C THR A 12 -29.97 11.01 -35.97
N VAL A 13 -30.19 12.26 -36.39
CA VAL A 13 -30.47 12.62 -37.80
C VAL A 13 -29.19 12.85 -38.63
N PHE A 14 -28.04 13.09 -38.00
CA PHE A 14 -26.80 13.38 -38.72
C PHE A 14 -25.94 12.15 -39.08
N VAL A 15 -26.24 10.96 -38.51
CA VAL A 15 -25.47 9.72 -38.76
C VAL A 15 -26.14 8.79 -39.79
N ARG A 16 -27.35 9.11 -40.28
CA ARG A 16 -28.08 8.29 -41.27
C ARG A 16 -28.10 8.81 -42.71
N ARG A 17 -27.28 9.80 -43.08
CA ARG A 17 -27.22 10.33 -44.47
C ARG A 17 -25.87 10.24 -45.20
N SER A 18 -24.91 9.45 -44.70
CA SER A 18 -23.58 9.33 -45.34
C SER A 18 -23.24 7.94 -45.90
N THR A 19 -24.23 7.04 -45.99
CA THR A 19 -24.06 5.74 -46.66
C THR A 19 -24.79 5.75 -48.01
N ALA A 20 -24.24 6.42 -49.02
CA ALA A 20 -24.61 6.20 -50.41
C ALA A 20 -23.51 6.65 -51.38
N LYS A 21 -22.97 5.68 -52.10
CA LYS A 21 -22.20 5.78 -53.37
C LYS A 21 -20.88 6.57 -53.32
N ILE A 22 -19.76 5.88 -53.55
CA ILE A 22 -18.84 6.13 -54.69
C ILE A 22 -17.98 4.88 -54.90
N ARG A 23 -17.76 4.57 -56.19
CA ARG A 23 -17.19 3.35 -56.78
C ARG A 23 -15.66 3.28 -56.64
N SER A 24 -15.16 2.06 -56.78
CA SER A 24 -13.75 1.71 -57.01
C SER A 24 -13.12 2.42 -58.21
N PRO A 25 -11.78 2.57 -58.21
CA PRO A 25 -11.03 2.01 -59.32
C PRO A 25 -9.79 1.19 -58.89
N VAL A 26 -9.52 0.17 -59.70
CA VAL A 26 -8.33 -0.67 -59.74
C VAL A 26 -7.19 0.12 -60.40
N LEU A 27 -5.93 0.00 -59.91
CA LEU A 27 -4.73 -0.37 -60.70
C LEU A 27 -3.38 -0.06 -60.00
N ARG A 28 -2.51 -1.11 -60.03
CA ARG A 28 -1.03 -1.14 -60.16
C ARG A 28 -0.12 -1.03 -58.91
N SER A 29 0.49 -2.17 -58.56
CA SER A 29 1.92 -2.34 -58.17
C SER A 29 2.83 -2.12 -59.41
N PRO A 30 4.19 -1.95 -59.35
CA PRO A 30 5.24 -2.38 -58.38
C PRO A 30 6.36 -1.27 -58.18
N PRO A 31 7.66 -1.49 -57.85
CA PRO A 31 8.41 -2.70 -57.47
C PRO A 31 9.31 -2.62 -56.22
N SER A 32 9.82 -3.81 -55.88
CA SER A 32 10.85 -4.19 -54.93
C SER A 32 12.19 -3.48 -55.11
N TYR A 33 12.91 -3.26 -53.99
CA TYR A 33 14.37 -3.23 -53.99
C TYR A 33 14.98 -3.98 -52.79
N ARG A 34 16.08 -4.63 -53.13
CA ARG A 34 16.91 -5.65 -52.49
C ARG A 34 17.47 -5.35 -51.10
N SER A 35 17.53 -6.43 -50.31
CA SER A 35 18.61 -6.90 -49.44
C SER A 35 19.85 -6.01 -49.24
N CYS A 36 20.22 -5.81 -47.96
CA CYS A 36 21.61 -5.92 -47.53
C CYS A 36 21.68 -6.80 -46.29
N ARG A 37 22.50 -7.85 -46.39
CA ARG A 37 22.78 -8.89 -45.41
C ARG A 37 24.28 -8.73 -45.07
N ALA A 38 24.61 -8.46 -43.82
CA ALA A 38 25.94 -8.53 -43.18
C ALA A 38 25.71 -8.15 -41.71
N LEU A 39 26.06 -8.91 -40.67
CA LEU A 39 26.94 -10.06 -40.47
C LEU A 39 26.33 -10.97 -39.38
N GLU A 40 26.44 -12.27 -39.59
CA GLU A 40 26.36 -13.31 -38.54
C GLU A 40 27.77 -13.62 -38.02
N LEU A 41 27.79 -14.26 -36.82
CA LEU A 41 28.83 -15.08 -36.18
C LEU A 41 29.66 -14.41 -35.07
N VAL A 42 29.39 -14.81 -33.81
CA VAL A 42 30.19 -15.77 -32.99
C VAL A 42 29.23 -16.34 -31.91
N ALA A 43 28.76 -17.59 -32.08
CA ALA A 43 29.10 -18.79 -31.30
C ALA A 43 28.78 -18.67 -29.78
N GLN A 44 27.68 -19.28 -29.31
CA GLN A 44 27.57 -20.67 -28.82
C GLN A 44 28.33 -20.93 -27.50
N GLY A 45 27.57 -21.29 -26.47
CA GLY A 45 28.03 -21.82 -25.20
C GLY A 45 26.83 -22.40 -24.45
N GLU A 46 26.53 -23.67 -24.72
CA GLU A 46 25.65 -24.51 -23.89
C GLU A 46 26.37 -24.87 -22.59
N GLY A 47 25.61 -24.99 -21.51
CA GLY A 47 26.08 -25.45 -20.20
C GLY A 47 24.91 -25.57 -19.23
N THR A 48 24.31 -26.75 -19.21
CA THR A 48 23.38 -27.23 -18.18
C THR A 48 24.13 -27.51 -16.89
N GLU A 49 23.59 -27.08 -15.74
CA GLU A 49 23.79 -27.75 -14.45
C GLU A 49 22.69 -27.35 -13.46
N ASP A 50 22.00 -28.37 -12.93
CA ASP A 50 21.16 -28.35 -11.73
C ASP A 50 22.02 -28.04 -10.48
N PHE A 51 21.45 -27.36 -9.47
CA PHE A 51 21.68 -27.51 -8.02
C PHE A 51 20.90 -26.35 -7.33
N GLN A 52 19.76 -26.61 -6.68
CA GLN A 52 19.58 -27.01 -5.27
C GLN A 52 19.58 -25.82 -4.29
N GLU A 53 18.50 -25.75 -3.51
CA GLU A 53 18.23 -24.81 -2.42
C GLU A 53 19.40 -24.66 -1.46
N CYS A 54 19.70 -23.42 -1.06
CA CYS A 54 20.45 -23.10 0.14
C CYS A 54 19.79 -21.91 0.84
N GLU A 55 19.17 -22.20 1.98
CA GLU A 55 18.93 -21.23 3.05
C GLU A 55 20.28 -20.76 3.58
N SER A 56 20.46 -19.45 3.76
CA SER A 56 21.50 -18.94 4.67
C SER A 56 21.10 -17.59 5.25
N GLU A 57 21.06 -17.57 6.58
CA GLU A 57 21.09 -16.42 7.47
C GLU A 57 22.47 -15.73 7.43
N ASP A 58 22.53 -14.56 8.09
CA ASP A 58 23.70 -13.74 8.48
C ASP A 58 24.23 -12.62 7.57
N ASP A 59 23.93 -11.38 8.03
CA ASP A 59 24.84 -10.34 8.54
C ASP A 59 26.15 -9.97 7.81
N GLY A 60 26.18 -8.70 7.35
CA GLY A 60 27.23 -7.72 7.68
C GLY A 60 28.47 -7.62 6.78
N MET A 61 28.71 -6.42 6.23
CA MET A 61 30.03 -5.73 6.28
C MET A 61 29.96 -4.31 5.67
N ASP A 62 30.53 -3.37 6.41
CA ASP A 62 30.85 -1.97 6.09
C ASP A 62 32.14 -1.85 5.25
N GLU A 63 32.33 -0.72 4.55
CA GLU A 63 33.43 0.25 4.77
C GLU A 63 33.66 1.27 3.61
N HIS A 64 34.42 2.32 3.94
CA HIS A 64 34.42 3.71 3.49
C HIS A 64 35.33 4.14 2.29
N CYS A 65 35.10 5.40 1.85
CA CYS A 65 36.10 6.48 1.57
C CYS A 65 36.46 6.86 0.07
N PRO A 66 37.06 8.05 -0.23
CA PRO A 66 36.38 9.13 -0.99
C PRO A 66 37.20 9.79 -2.16
N LEU A 67 36.58 10.82 -2.78
CA LEU A 67 37.14 11.96 -3.56
C LEU A 67 37.46 11.85 -5.08
N LEU A 68 37.01 12.93 -5.76
CA LEU A 68 37.56 13.64 -6.94
C LEU A 68 37.21 13.21 -8.39
N VAL A 69 36.21 13.94 -8.92
CA VAL A 69 36.18 14.65 -10.23
C VAL A 69 36.84 13.96 -11.43
N SER A 70 35.99 13.47 -12.34
CA SER A 70 36.20 13.68 -13.78
C SER A 70 34.85 13.94 -14.45
N ARG A 71 34.68 15.15 -14.98
CA ARG A 71 33.55 15.50 -15.85
C ARG A 71 33.60 14.61 -17.09
N SER A 72 32.53 13.86 -17.34
CA SER A 72 32.21 13.33 -18.67
C SER A 72 30.76 13.65 -18.97
N LEU A 73 30.56 14.37 -20.08
CA LEU A 73 29.28 14.82 -20.62
C LEU A 73 28.45 13.60 -21.01
N ASN A 74 27.46 13.22 -20.20
CA ASN A 74 26.30 12.42 -20.58
C ASN A 74 25.29 12.38 -19.40
N ASP A 75 24.53 13.46 -19.23
CA ASP A 75 23.38 13.48 -18.31
C ASP A 75 22.11 13.88 -19.07
N PRO A 76 21.15 12.95 -19.28
CA PRO A 76 19.82 13.28 -19.75
C PRO A 76 18.85 13.46 -18.58
N ARG A 77 19.17 14.32 -17.60
CA ARG A 77 18.23 14.82 -16.58
C ARG A 77 18.34 16.32 -16.38
N SER A 78 17.91 17.06 -17.40
CA SER A 78 17.43 18.44 -17.22
C SER A 78 16.16 18.67 -18.06
N PHE A 79 15.04 18.10 -17.65
CA PHE A 79 13.74 18.46 -18.23
C PHE A 79 13.08 19.52 -17.35
N SER A 80 13.09 20.76 -17.83
CA SER A 80 12.37 21.88 -17.25
C SER A 80 10.92 21.94 -17.78
N PRO A 81 10.01 22.71 -17.15
CA PRO A 81 8.59 22.81 -17.54
C PRO A 81 8.34 23.35 -18.97
N LEU A 82 9.36 23.89 -19.66
CA LEU A 82 9.23 24.35 -21.05
C LEU A 82 9.05 23.20 -22.06
N SER A 83 9.44 21.98 -21.70
CA SER A 83 9.47 20.82 -22.60
C SER A 83 8.08 20.24 -22.94
N LEU A 84 7.10 20.48 -22.07
CA LEU A 84 5.71 20.04 -22.29
C LEU A 84 4.94 20.98 -23.23
N VAL A 85 5.37 22.25 -23.32
CA VAL A 85 4.72 23.27 -24.16
C VAL A 85 5.12 23.10 -25.62
N THR A 86 6.37 22.73 -25.89
CA THR A 86 6.88 22.48 -27.24
C THR A 86 6.24 21.24 -27.90
N CYS A 87 6.01 20.17 -27.14
CA CYS A 87 5.38 18.94 -27.66
C CYS A 87 3.91 19.15 -28.08
N LYS A 88 3.15 19.98 -27.35
CA LYS A 88 1.77 20.37 -27.75
C LYS A 88 1.75 21.18 -29.05
N GLY A 89 2.76 22.03 -29.27
CA GLY A 89 2.87 22.86 -30.48
C GLY A 89 3.23 22.07 -31.75
N GLU A 90 4.02 21.01 -31.62
CA GLU A 90 4.41 20.16 -32.78
C GLU A 90 3.27 19.23 -33.23
N VAL A 91 2.54 18.63 -32.29
CA VAL A 91 1.40 17.74 -32.59
C VAL A 91 0.27 18.52 -33.28
N ALA A 92 -0.06 19.72 -32.80
CA ALA A 92 -1.05 20.59 -33.44
C ALA A 92 -0.65 20.99 -34.88
N ARG A 93 0.64 21.23 -35.12
CA ARG A 93 1.19 21.57 -36.44
C ARG A 93 1.18 20.39 -37.41
N CYS A 94 1.42 19.17 -36.95
CA CYS A 94 1.30 17.95 -37.77
C CYS A 94 -0.15 17.62 -38.13
N LEU A 95 -1.09 17.75 -37.18
CA LEU A 95 -2.52 17.52 -37.42
C LEU A 95 -3.11 18.58 -38.35
N SER A 96 -2.69 19.84 -38.24
CA SER A 96 -3.09 20.91 -39.17
C SER A 96 -2.61 20.67 -40.61
N LYS A 97 -1.41 20.09 -40.78
CA LYS A 97 -0.88 19.70 -42.11
C LYS A 97 -1.59 18.48 -42.70
N ALA A 98 -2.03 17.53 -41.88
CA ALA A 98 -2.66 16.29 -42.35
C ALA A 98 -4.12 16.48 -42.82
N PHE A 99 -4.87 17.42 -42.23
CA PHE A 99 -6.30 17.56 -42.48
C PHE A 99 -6.70 18.80 -43.30
N GLY A 100 -5.80 19.77 -43.50
CA GLY A 100 -6.07 21.01 -44.23
C GLY A 100 -7.10 21.94 -43.55
N PRO A 101 -7.13 23.25 -43.84
CA PRO A 101 -8.07 24.16 -43.20
C PRO A 101 -9.50 23.98 -43.73
N CYS A 102 -10.42 23.55 -42.87
CA CYS A 102 -11.85 23.52 -43.18
C CYS A 102 -12.45 24.94 -42.98
N LYS A 103 -12.71 25.66 -44.07
CA LYS A 103 -13.14 27.08 -44.03
C LYS A 103 -14.59 27.32 -43.59
N SER A 104 -15.40 26.28 -43.39
CA SER A 104 -16.83 26.43 -43.12
C SER A 104 -17.23 26.37 -41.64
N ASN A 105 -16.41 25.78 -40.75
CA ASN A 105 -16.68 25.81 -39.30
C ASN A 105 -15.40 25.60 -38.46
N PRO A 106 -14.67 26.68 -38.11
CA PRO A 106 -13.38 26.60 -37.44
C PRO A 106 -13.49 26.08 -35.99
N ILE A 107 -14.64 26.25 -35.33
CA ILE A 107 -14.85 25.83 -33.94
C ILE A 107 -15.01 24.30 -33.86
N ALA A 108 -15.78 23.70 -34.78
CA ALA A 108 -15.93 22.24 -34.83
C ALA A 108 -14.61 21.53 -35.15
N PHE A 109 -13.79 22.11 -36.03
CA PHE A 109 -12.46 21.59 -36.34
C PHE A 109 -11.51 21.69 -35.14
N ALA A 110 -11.53 22.81 -34.40
CA ALA A 110 -10.76 22.99 -33.18
C ALA A 110 -11.16 21.98 -32.10
N VAL A 111 -12.45 21.71 -31.92
CA VAL A 111 -12.94 20.71 -30.95
C VAL A 111 -12.50 19.29 -31.33
N ILE A 112 -12.58 18.91 -32.60
CA ILE A 112 -12.11 17.59 -33.07
C ILE A 112 -10.60 17.43 -32.87
N VAL A 113 -9.81 18.44 -33.25
CA VAL A 113 -8.35 18.42 -33.03
C VAL A 113 -8.01 18.36 -31.55
N TRP A 114 -8.76 19.05 -30.69
CA TRP A 114 -8.55 19.06 -29.24
C TRP A 114 -8.94 17.71 -28.59
N SER A 115 -10.05 17.11 -29.00
CA SER A 115 -10.47 15.78 -28.55
C SER A 115 -9.52 14.67 -29.01
N LEU A 116 -9.01 14.75 -30.24
CA LEU A 116 -8.00 13.82 -30.74
C LEU A 116 -6.65 14.02 -30.03
N SER A 117 -6.29 15.26 -29.67
CA SER A 117 -5.08 15.55 -28.90
C SER A 117 -5.14 15.01 -27.46
N LEU A 118 -6.30 15.10 -26.80
CA LEU A 118 -6.52 14.53 -25.47
C LEU A 118 -6.48 13.00 -25.47
N SER A 119 -7.02 12.39 -26.52
CA SER A 119 -6.97 10.93 -26.71
C SER A 119 -5.54 10.46 -26.99
N PHE A 120 -4.76 11.24 -27.74
CA PHE A 120 -3.34 10.96 -27.98
C PHE A 120 -2.49 11.12 -26.72
N ILE A 121 -2.76 12.13 -25.87
CA ILE A 121 -2.05 12.34 -24.61
C ILE A 121 -2.37 11.24 -23.59
N ALA A 122 -3.62 10.75 -23.54
CA ALA A 122 -4.00 9.62 -22.69
C ALA A 122 -3.29 8.31 -23.09
N VAL A 123 -3.11 8.09 -24.39
CA VAL A 123 -2.33 6.95 -24.91
C VAL A 123 -0.82 7.13 -24.68
N HIS A 124 -0.32 8.36 -24.74
CA HIS A 124 1.10 8.65 -24.52
C HIS A 124 1.52 8.64 -23.04
N GLN A 125 0.64 9.03 -22.10
CA GLN A 125 0.91 8.93 -20.67
C GLN A 125 0.93 7.48 -20.17
N ALA A 126 0.24 6.56 -20.86
CA ALA A 126 0.41 5.13 -20.65
C ALA A 126 1.72 4.57 -21.22
N PHE A 127 2.43 5.33 -22.08
CA PHE A 127 3.64 4.89 -22.79
C PHE A 127 4.95 5.52 -22.28
N ILE A 128 4.92 6.69 -21.63
CA ILE A 128 6.11 7.35 -21.05
C ILE A 128 6.30 6.90 -19.59
N GLY A 129 6.44 5.58 -19.41
CA GLY A 129 6.94 4.96 -18.18
C GLY A 129 8.02 3.91 -18.44
N SER A 130 8.34 3.61 -19.70
CA SER A 130 9.36 2.62 -20.03
C SER A 130 10.02 2.89 -21.38
N ALA A 131 11.03 3.76 -21.32
CA ALA A 131 12.02 3.92 -22.38
C ALA A 131 13.42 3.79 -21.78
N VAL A 132 13.73 2.61 -21.22
CA VAL A 132 15.10 2.13 -21.09
C VAL A 132 15.10 0.69 -21.60
N ASN A 133 15.79 0.51 -22.74
CA ASN A 133 16.28 -0.72 -23.37
C ASN A 133 15.50 -2.03 -23.21
N GLY A 134 14.93 -2.51 -24.33
CA GLY A 134 14.48 -3.90 -24.44
C GLY A 134 13.44 -4.11 -25.55
N HIS A 135 13.87 -4.19 -26.80
CA HIS A 135 12.98 -4.37 -27.96
C HIS A 135 12.37 -5.79 -28.09
N ASN A 136 12.65 -6.71 -27.14
CA ASN A 136 12.12 -8.08 -27.15
C ASN A 136 11.01 -8.36 -26.12
N ASP A 137 10.72 -7.46 -25.17
CA ASP A 137 9.76 -7.73 -24.07
C ASP A 137 8.35 -7.18 -24.31
N LYS A 138 8.21 -6.18 -25.21
CA LYS A 138 6.93 -5.51 -25.46
C LYS A 138 5.93 -6.38 -26.25
N ARG A 139 6.42 -7.33 -27.06
CA ARG A 139 5.56 -8.32 -27.73
C ARG A 139 5.04 -9.37 -26.74
N ALA A 140 5.82 -9.77 -25.74
CA ALA A 140 5.39 -10.73 -24.73
C ALA A 140 4.25 -10.16 -23.87
N MET A 141 4.34 -8.92 -23.38
CA MET A 141 3.25 -8.30 -22.60
C MET A 141 1.95 -8.10 -23.39
N ILE A 142 2.03 -7.70 -24.67
CA ILE A 142 0.84 -7.50 -25.51
C ILE A 142 0.21 -8.85 -25.91
N GLN A 143 1.01 -9.89 -26.12
CA GLN A 143 0.51 -11.23 -26.46
C GLN A 143 -0.20 -11.89 -25.26
N THR A 144 0.34 -11.76 -24.04
CA THR A 144 -0.24 -12.36 -22.82
C THR A 144 -1.59 -11.76 -22.44
N CYS A 145 -1.85 -10.48 -22.75
CA CYS A 145 -3.16 -9.85 -22.53
C CYS A 145 -4.27 -10.32 -23.50
N LEU A 146 -3.92 -10.92 -24.64
CA LEU A 146 -4.88 -11.30 -25.68
C LEU A 146 -5.22 -12.80 -25.70
N THR A 147 -4.58 -13.62 -24.87
CA THR A 147 -4.70 -15.09 -24.91
C THR A 147 -5.24 -15.74 -23.64
N ARG A 148 -5.64 -14.99 -22.61
CA ARG A 148 -6.45 -15.58 -21.52
C ARG A 148 -7.75 -16.08 -22.16
N PRO A 149 -8.10 -17.37 -22.08
CA PRO A 149 -9.44 -17.82 -22.43
C PRO A 149 -10.37 -16.91 -21.63
N ALA A 150 -11.28 -16.22 -22.31
CA ALA A 150 -12.25 -15.36 -21.65
C ALA A 150 -13.20 -16.26 -20.85
N LEU A 151 -12.76 -16.74 -19.69
CA LEU A 151 -13.64 -17.23 -18.64
C LEU A 151 -14.64 -16.10 -18.45
N ARG A 152 -15.90 -16.34 -18.85
CA ARG A 152 -16.94 -15.34 -18.82
C ARG A 152 -17.20 -14.99 -17.36
N CYS A 153 -16.55 -13.92 -16.89
CA CYS A 153 -16.81 -13.36 -15.59
C CYS A 153 -18.29 -12.96 -15.51
N SER A 154 -18.97 -13.43 -14.47
CA SER A 154 -20.37 -13.09 -14.23
C SER A 154 -20.51 -11.61 -13.88
N ARG A 155 -21.68 -11.04 -14.19
CA ARG A 155 -22.08 -9.72 -13.69
C ARG A 155 -22.93 -9.86 -12.42
N ALA A 156 -22.88 -8.83 -11.58
CA ALA A 156 -23.75 -8.65 -10.44
C ALA A 156 -25.23 -8.84 -10.82
N PRO A 157 -26.10 -9.27 -9.88
CA PRO A 157 -25.80 -9.54 -8.47
C PRO A 157 -25.11 -10.91 -8.23
N TYR A 158 -24.34 -11.02 -7.14
CA TYR A 158 -23.53 -12.18 -6.75
C TYR A 158 -24.00 -12.86 -5.47
N ASP A 159 -23.62 -14.12 -5.27
CA ASP A 159 -23.80 -14.83 -4.01
C ASP A 159 -22.50 -14.81 -3.20
N ILE A 160 -22.42 -13.98 -2.17
CA ILE A 160 -21.14 -13.68 -1.51
C ILE A 160 -21.01 -14.47 -0.20
N LEU A 161 -19.91 -15.21 -0.06
CA LEU A 161 -19.35 -15.62 1.24
C LEU A 161 -18.31 -14.59 1.67
N PHE A 162 -18.68 -13.74 2.63
CA PHE A 162 -17.80 -12.73 3.20
C PHE A 162 -17.06 -13.28 4.41
N CYS A 163 -15.75 -13.41 4.32
CA CYS A 163 -14.87 -13.88 5.38
C CYS A 163 -14.10 -12.69 5.98
N GLY A 164 -14.37 -12.34 7.23
CA GLY A 164 -13.67 -11.23 7.88
C GLY A 164 -13.85 -11.19 9.39
N THR A 165 -13.11 -10.30 10.06
CA THR A 165 -13.09 -10.28 11.53
C THR A 165 -13.17 -8.87 12.14
N ASP A 166 -12.26 -7.98 11.75
CA ASP A 166 -11.98 -6.74 12.47
C ASP A 166 -12.78 -5.51 11.96
N THR A 167 -12.41 -4.34 12.47
CA THR A 167 -12.98 -3.03 12.09
C THR A 167 -12.69 -2.64 10.64
N PHE A 168 -11.53 -3.03 10.11
CA PHE A 168 -11.22 -2.84 8.70
C PHE A 168 -12.16 -3.65 7.80
N ALA A 169 -12.37 -4.93 8.12
CA ALA A 169 -13.29 -5.81 7.39
C ALA A 169 -14.76 -5.38 7.52
N SER A 170 -15.18 -4.92 8.69
CA SER A 170 -16.59 -4.53 8.92
C SER A 170 -17.03 -3.37 8.03
N ARG A 171 -16.12 -2.47 7.63
CA ARG A 171 -16.41 -1.39 6.66
C ARG A 171 -16.74 -1.95 5.27
N SER A 172 -16.01 -2.96 4.82
CA SER A 172 -16.29 -3.64 3.56
C SER A 172 -17.64 -4.35 3.58
N LEU A 173 -17.97 -5.06 4.67
CA LEU A 173 -19.28 -5.68 4.84
C LEU A 173 -20.42 -4.64 4.90
N SER A 174 -20.22 -3.53 5.61
CA SER A 174 -21.19 -2.43 5.66
C SER A 174 -21.48 -1.86 4.27
N ALA A 175 -20.46 -1.67 3.44
CA ALA A 175 -20.66 -1.18 2.08
C ALA A 175 -21.42 -2.18 1.20
N LEU A 176 -21.16 -3.49 1.34
CA LEU A 176 -21.97 -4.53 0.67
C LEU A 176 -23.44 -4.49 1.10
N LEU A 177 -23.71 -4.21 2.38
CA LEU A 177 -25.09 -4.06 2.88
C LEU A 177 -25.76 -2.82 2.30
N THR A 178 -25.06 -1.69 2.26
CA THR A 178 -25.56 -0.45 1.63
C THR A 178 -25.90 -0.65 0.16
N HIS A 179 -25.08 -1.40 -0.58
CA HIS A 179 -25.26 -1.66 -2.01
C HIS A 179 -25.86 -3.04 -2.32
N ARG A 180 -26.54 -3.66 -1.35
CA ARG A 180 -26.99 -5.05 -1.45
C ARG A 180 -27.88 -5.31 -2.65
N SER A 181 -28.84 -4.42 -2.91
CA SER A 181 -29.82 -4.56 -4.01
C SER A 181 -29.18 -4.58 -5.40
N SER A 182 -28.01 -3.95 -5.58
CA SER A 182 -27.30 -3.92 -6.85
C SER A 182 -26.19 -4.96 -6.95
N LEU A 183 -25.57 -5.34 -5.83
CA LEU A 183 -24.38 -6.19 -5.83
C LEU A 183 -24.63 -7.64 -5.40
N CYS A 184 -25.64 -7.92 -4.57
CA CYS A 184 -25.74 -9.18 -3.84
C CYS A 184 -27.12 -9.83 -4.03
N SER A 185 -27.12 -11.06 -4.56
CA SER A 185 -28.27 -11.97 -4.53
C SER A 185 -28.40 -12.58 -3.14
N SER A 186 -27.27 -13.01 -2.56
CA SER A 186 -27.17 -13.47 -1.19
C SER A 186 -25.85 -13.01 -0.57
N LEU A 187 -25.83 -12.93 0.76
CA LEU A 187 -24.66 -12.52 1.53
C LEU A 187 -24.61 -13.34 2.82
N HIS A 188 -23.57 -14.17 2.94
CA HIS A 188 -23.29 -15.06 4.06
C HIS A 188 -21.97 -14.61 4.71
N VAL A 189 -21.90 -14.63 6.03
CA VAL A 189 -20.72 -14.20 6.77
C VAL A 189 -20.02 -15.39 7.41
N LEU A 190 -18.71 -15.48 7.24
CA LEU A 190 -17.83 -16.35 8.00
C LEU A 190 -16.88 -15.49 8.84
N THR A 191 -16.81 -15.76 10.13
CA THR A 191 -16.03 -15.00 11.10
C THR A 191 -15.52 -15.94 12.19
N PRO A 192 -14.38 -15.65 12.85
CA PRO A 192 -13.96 -16.41 14.01
C PRO A 192 -15.04 -16.43 15.11
N PRO A 193 -15.08 -17.49 15.94
CA PRO A 193 -15.98 -17.56 17.09
C PRO A 193 -15.64 -16.46 18.11
N ASP A 194 -16.59 -16.20 18.98
CA ASP A 194 -16.41 -15.19 20.03
C ASP A 194 -15.31 -15.62 21.00
N VAL A 195 -14.47 -14.68 21.40
CA VAL A 195 -13.33 -14.98 22.27
C VAL A 195 -13.70 -14.66 23.72
N HIS A 196 -13.53 -15.64 24.61
CA HIS A 196 -13.57 -15.41 26.06
C HIS A 196 -12.34 -14.59 26.47
N GLN A 197 -12.56 -13.47 27.15
CA GLN A 197 -11.45 -12.73 27.74
C GLN A 197 -10.89 -13.51 28.96
N SER A 198 -9.59 -13.41 29.19
CA SER A 198 -8.93 -14.00 30.36
C SER A 198 -9.48 -13.44 31.68
N TRP A 199 -9.23 -14.19 32.77
CA TRP A 199 -9.70 -13.97 34.15
C TRP A 199 -9.92 -12.50 34.54
N GLY A 200 -11.16 -12.16 34.90
CA GLY A 200 -11.56 -10.85 35.45
C GLY A 200 -12.47 -10.00 34.55
N ALA A 201 -12.66 -10.37 33.27
CA ALA A 201 -13.61 -9.71 32.37
C ALA A 201 -14.73 -10.66 31.97
N THR A 202 -15.94 -10.44 32.49
CA THR A 202 -17.13 -11.27 32.26
C THR A 202 -17.72 -11.14 30.84
N ARG A 203 -17.10 -10.38 29.93
CA ARG A 203 -17.66 -10.05 28.63
C ARG A 203 -16.95 -10.78 27.50
N MET A 204 -17.70 -11.67 26.85
CA MET A 204 -17.39 -12.27 25.56
C MET A 204 -17.13 -11.16 24.51
N LYS A 205 -16.01 -11.24 23.78
CA LYS A 205 -15.70 -10.26 22.72
C LYS A 205 -16.16 -10.81 21.37
N THR A 206 -17.33 -10.36 20.93
CA THR A 206 -17.85 -10.60 19.57
C THR A 206 -17.09 -9.74 18.56
N SER A 207 -16.74 -10.30 17.40
CA SER A 207 -16.00 -9.58 16.36
C SER A 207 -16.86 -8.46 15.74
N PRO A 208 -16.27 -7.32 15.31
CA PRO A 208 -17.01 -6.27 14.60
C PRO A 208 -17.81 -6.76 13.39
N VAL A 209 -17.28 -7.71 12.62
CA VAL A 209 -17.99 -8.32 11.49
C VAL A 209 -19.19 -9.14 11.96
N LYS A 210 -19.05 -9.96 13.01
CA LYS A 210 -20.17 -10.74 13.57
C LYS A 210 -21.24 -9.86 14.17
N GLN A 211 -20.86 -8.78 14.86
CA GLN A 211 -21.82 -7.79 15.38
C GLN A 211 -22.68 -7.22 14.26
N LEU A 212 -22.06 -6.84 13.13
CA LEU A 212 -22.79 -6.33 11.97
C LEU A 212 -23.69 -7.40 11.33
N ALA A 213 -23.22 -8.64 11.25
CA ALA A 213 -24.04 -9.76 10.78
C ALA A 213 -25.28 -9.97 11.63
N LEU A 214 -25.14 -9.96 12.96
CA LEU A 214 -26.25 -10.09 13.90
C LEU A 214 -27.22 -8.91 13.81
N GLN A 215 -26.71 -7.67 13.75
CA GLN A 215 -27.53 -6.46 13.63
C GLN A 215 -28.41 -6.44 12.38
N HIS A 216 -27.92 -7.00 11.28
CA HIS A 216 -28.64 -7.06 10.00
C HIS A 216 -29.28 -8.42 9.71
N SER A 217 -29.34 -9.32 10.71
CA SER A 217 -29.89 -10.68 10.58
C SER A 217 -29.31 -11.45 9.39
N LEU A 218 -28.02 -11.31 9.14
CA LEU A 218 -27.33 -12.04 8.09
C LEU A 218 -27.11 -13.50 8.49
N PRO A 219 -27.29 -14.45 7.56
CA PRO A 219 -26.76 -15.79 7.72
C PRO A 219 -25.26 -15.70 8.02
N HIS A 220 -24.83 -16.31 9.11
CA HIS A 220 -23.42 -16.35 9.49
C HIS A 220 -23.05 -17.70 10.10
N GLN A 221 -21.78 -18.05 9.97
CA GLN A 221 -21.17 -19.21 10.59
C GLN A 221 -19.91 -18.76 11.32
N ASP A 222 -19.63 -19.40 12.44
CA ASP A 222 -18.34 -19.27 13.09
C ASP A 222 -17.35 -20.23 12.43
N VAL A 223 -16.08 -19.83 12.36
CA VAL A 223 -14.98 -20.75 12.02
C VAL A 223 -15.00 -21.91 13.04
N PRO A 224 -14.97 -23.18 12.59
CA PRO A 224 -14.93 -24.32 13.51
C PRO A 224 -13.74 -24.22 14.47
N THR A 225 -13.90 -24.82 15.66
CA THR A 225 -12.81 -24.87 16.66
C THR A 225 -11.59 -25.66 16.17
N THR A 226 -11.80 -26.60 15.26
CA THR A 226 -10.75 -27.36 14.54
C THR A 226 -10.10 -26.57 13.40
N GLY A 227 -10.57 -25.34 13.13
CA GLY A 227 -10.07 -24.46 12.08
C GLY A 227 -10.84 -24.60 10.76
N MET A 228 -10.26 -24.05 9.70
CA MET A 228 -10.93 -23.97 8.39
C MET A 228 -11.02 -25.30 7.65
N VAL A 229 -10.26 -26.32 8.04
CA VAL A 229 -10.22 -27.62 7.36
C VAL A 229 -11.59 -28.31 7.40
N ASP A 230 -12.32 -28.18 8.51
CA ASP A 230 -13.64 -28.77 8.69
C ASP A 230 -14.79 -27.81 8.32
N TYR A 231 -14.47 -26.63 7.81
CA TYR A 231 -15.49 -25.68 7.38
C TYR A 231 -16.11 -26.10 6.05
N THR A 232 -17.45 -26.10 6.00
CA THR A 232 -18.21 -26.31 4.77
C THR A 232 -19.04 -25.08 4.45
N ALA A 233 -18.85 -24.53 3.25
CA ALA A 233 -19.63 -23.38 2.79
C ALA A 233 -21.10 -23.77 2.51
N PRO A 234 -22.04 -22.81 2.61
CA PRO A 234 -23.44 -23.05 2.28
C PRO A 234 -23.61 -23.69 0.89
N PRO A 235 -24.46 -24.74 0.74
CA PRO A 235 -24.56 -25.51 -0.49
C PRO A 235 -24.88 -24.70 -1.76
N HIS A 236 -25.66 -23.63 -1.65
CA HIS A 236 -26.02 -22.78 -2.80
C HIS A 236 -24.86 -21.93 -3.33
N LEU A 237 -23.74 -21.85 -2.60
CA LEU A 237 -22.52 -21.19 -3.04
C LEU A 237 -21.60 -22.13 -3.83
N LEU A 238 -21.68 -23.43 -3.56
CA LEU A 238 -20.79 -24.43 -4.14
C LEU A 238 -21.07 -24.58 -5.65
N SER A 239 -20.02 -24.47 -6.48
CA SER A 239 -20.11 -24.58 -7.94
C SER A 239 -21.08 -23.58 -8.60
N ASN A 240 -21.49 -22.53 -7.89
CA ASN A 240 -22.35 -21.50 -8.43
C ASN A 240 -21.49 -20.50 -9.24
N PRO A 241 -21.77 -20.27 -10.54
CA PRO A 241 -20.98 -19.39 -11.39
C PRO A 241 -21.12 -17.90 -11.04
N LYS A 242 -21.94 -17.53 -10.06
CA LYS A 242 -22.07 -16.17 -9.52
C LYS A 242 -21.61 -16.07 -8.07
N ALA A 243 -21.13 -17.16 -7.48
CA ALA A 243 -20.65 -17.12 -6.11
C ALA A 243 -19.27 -16.46 -6.01
N ILE A 244 -19.06 -15.67 -4.96
CA ILE A 244 -17.79 -15.02 -4.65
C ILE A 244 -17.41 -15.35 -3.21
N LEU A 245 -16.23 -15.95 -3.04
CA LEU A 245 -15.48 -15.99 -1.79
C LEU A 245 -14.70 -14.70 -1.65
N LEU A 246 -15.07 -13.86 -0.69
CA LEU A 246 -14.49 -12.55 -0.45
C LEU A 246 -13.85 -12.52 0.93
N THR A 247 -12.53 -12.41 0.99
CA THR A 247 -11.79 -12.28 2.26
C THR A 247 -11.34 -10.84 2.52
N CYS A 248 -11.41 -10.42 3.78
CA CYS A 248 -10.89 -9.14 4.24
C CYS A 248 -10.53 -9.27 5.72
N SER A 249 -9.25 -9.11 6.07
CA SER A 249 -8.74 -9.28 7.45
C SER A 249 -9.32 -10.50 8.18
N PHE A 250 -9.29 -11.68 7.53
CA PHE A 250 -9.91 -12.89 8.07
C PHE A 250 -9.00 -13.67 9.03
N GLY A 251 -7.67 -13.56 8.89
CA GLY A 251 -6.71 -14.16 9.82
C GLY A 251 -6.55 -15.69 9.74
N HIS A 252 -7.30 -16.37 8.87
CA HIS A 252 -7.19 -17.81 8.64
C HIS A 252 -6.78 -18.12 7.19
N LEU A 253 -5.96 -19.16 7.02
CA LEU A 253 -5.68 -19.72 5.71
C LEU A 253 -6.96 -20.35 5.15
N ILE A 254 -7.29 -20.03 3.91
CA ILE A 254 -8.39 -20.67 3.18
C ILE A 254 -7.88 -22.00 2.62
N PRO A 255 -8.51 -23.14 2.94
CA PRO A 255 -8.07 -24.44 2.46
C PRO A 255 -8.35 -24.59 0.96
N ASP A 256 -7.50 -25.36 0.29
CA ASP A 256 -7.60 -25.60 -1.15
C ASP A 256 -8.95 -26.21 -1.55
N THR A 257 -9.53 -27.06 -0.71
CA THR A 257 -10.86 -27.66 -0.90
C THR A 257 -11.96 -26.60 -1.00
N LEU A 258 -11.87 -25.53 -0.20
CA LEU A 258 -12.80 -24.41 -0.30
C LEU A 258 -12.51 -23.56 -1.53
N LEU A 259 -11.23 -23.30 -1.85
CA LEU A 259 -10.87 -22.56 -3.07
C LEU A 259 -11.37 -23.28 -4.34
N ASP A 260 -11.32 -24.61 -4.37
CA ASP A 260 -11.78 -25.43 -5.50
C ASP A 260 -13.31 -25.36 -5.72
N ALA A 261 -14.08 -25.04 -4.67
CA ALA A 261 -15.51 -24.79 -4.81
C ALA A 261 -15.83 -23.47 -5.55
N PHE A 262 -14.84 -22.58 -5.71
CA PHE A 262 -14.89 -21.33 -6.44
C PHE A 262 -13.89 -21.37 -7.61
N PRO A 263 -14.15 -22.18 -8.65
CA PRO A 263 -13.14 -22.64 -9.60
C PRO A 263 -12.55 -21.52 -10.47
N ASN A 264 -13.25 -20.41 -10.66
CA ASN A 264 -12.71 -19.29 -11.41
C ASN A 264 -11.94 -18.33 -10.47
N PRO A 265 -10.71 -17.90 -10.80
CA PRO A 265 -9.92 -17.05 -9.92
C PRO A 265 -10.60 -15.75 -9.47
N TRP A 266 -11.40 -15.12 -10.34
CA TRP A 266 -12.16 -13.91 -10.00
C TRP A 266 -13.28 -14.14 -8.98
N GLN A 267 -13.65 -15.38 -8.68
CA GLN A 267 -14.60 -15.72 -7.62
C GLN A 267 -13.97 -15.71 -6.24
N ARG A 268 -12.64 -15.73 -6.12
CA ARG A 268 -11.93 -15.87 -4.85
C ARG A 268 -11.03 -14.66 -4.67
N ILE A 269 -11.55 -13.60 -4.07
CA ILE A 269 -10.87 -12.30 -3.97
C ILE A 269 -10.56 -11.90 -2.54
N ASN A 270 -9.44 -11.22 -2.34
CA ASN A 270 -9.01 -10.66 -1.07
C ASN A 270 -8.81 -9.16 -1.16
N ILE A 271 -9.27 -8.43 -0.14
CA ILE A 271 -8.97 -7.00 0.04
C ILE A 271 -7.73 -6.88 0.92
N HIS A 272 -6.67 -6.28 0.38
CA HIS A 272 -5.38 -6.12 1.05
C HIS A 272 -5.04 -4.64 1.26
N PRO A 273 -4.72 -4.18 2.48
CA PRO A 273 -4.43 -2.77 2.76
C PRO A 273 -2.98 -2.37 2.41
N SER A 274 -2.55 -2.66 1.19
CA SER A 274 -1.33 -2.09 0.62
C SER A 274 -1.41 -1.99 -0.91
N LEU A 275 -0.40 -1.36 -1.50
CA LEU A 275 -0.13 -1.47 -2.93
C LEU A 275 0.69 -2.72 -3.22
N LEU A 276 0.01 -3.85 -3.45
CA LEU A 276 0.70 -5.09 -3.82
C LEU A 276 1.49 -4.89 -5.12
N PRO A 277 2.70 -5.50 -5.25
CA PRO A 277 3.31 -6.50 -4.37
C PRO A 277 4.02 -5.97 -3.11
N HIS A 278 3.98 -4.67 -2.83
CA HIS A 278 4.57 -4.15 -1.60
C HIS A 278 3.76 -4.54 -0.37
N LEU A 279 4.45 -4.78 0.75
CA LEU A 279 3.85 -5.07 2.06
C LEU A 279 2.89 -6.27 2.05
N ARG A 280 3.27 -7.38 1.42
CA ARG A 280 2.59 -8.68 1.57
C ARG A 280 2.62 -9.12 3.04
N GLY A 281 1.56 -9.76 3.54
CA GLY A 281 1.52 -10.33 4.88
C GLY A 281 0.58 -9.63 5.85
N ALA A 282 0.77 -9.89 7.15
CA ALA A 282 -0.26 -9.71 8.16
C ALA A 282 -0.45 -8.27 8.69
N ALA A 283 0.50 -7.36 8.51
CA ALA A 283 0.45 -6.02 9.15
C ALA A 283 0.82 -4.84 8.23
N PRO A 284 0.28 -4.74 7.00
CA PRO A 284 0.74 -3.75 6.01
C PRO A 284 0.57 -2.30 6.46
N ILE A 285 -0.54 -1.94 7.12
CA ILE A 285 -0.79 -0.57 7.57
C ILE A 285 0.25 -0.14 8.61
N GLN A 286 0.53 -1.01 9.58
CA GLN A 286 1.48 -0.75 10.65
C GLN A 286 2.89 -0.58 10.09
N TRP A 287 3.31 -1.46 9.16
CA TRP A 287 4.61 -1.34 8.53
C TRP A 287 4.74 -0.14 7.59
N ALA A 288 3.66 0.26 6.91
CA ALA A 288 3.64 1.48 6.11
C ALA A 288 3.87 2.73 6.98
N LEU A 289 3.22 2.80 8.16
CA LEU A 289 3.42 3.87 9.14
C LEU A 289 4.83 3.86 9.72
N ALA A 290 5.28 2.71 10.22
CA ALA A 290 6.60 2.59 10.85
C ALA A 290 7.76 2.87 9.88
N ARG A 291 7.56 2.63 8.57
CA ARG A 291 8.52 2.95 7.50
C ARG A 291 8.33 4.35 6.92
N ARG A 292 7.35 5.12 7.41
CA ARG A 292 7.07 6.51 6.99
C ARG A 292 6.89 6.63 5.47
N LEU A 293 6.17 5.68 4.87
CA LEU A 293 5.91 5.70 3.43
C LEU A 293 5.08 6.92 3.07
N SER A 294 5.45 7.62 1.99
CA SER A 294 4.71 8.78 1.48
C SER A 294 3.49 8.40 0.66
N THR A 295 3.45 7.18 0.12
CA THR A 295 2.33 6.64 -0.66
C THR A 295 2.05 5.19 -0.25
N SER A 296 0.78 4.81 -0.36
CA SER A 296 0.31 3.44 -0.13
C SER A 296 -1.05 3.29 -0.83
N GLY A 297 -1.81 2.25 -0.47
CA GLY A 297 -3.02 1.94 -1.21
C GLY A 297 -3.80 0.78 -0.65
N VAL A 298 -4.83 0.40 -1.41
CA VAL A 298 -5.58 -0.84 -1.22
C VAL A 298 -5.55 -1.60 -2.53
N SER A 299 -5.35 -2.92 -2.43
CA SER A 299 -5.40 -3.85 -3.56
C SER A 299 -6.53 -4.84 -3.36
N ILE A 300 -7.22 -5.19 -4.44
CA ILE A 300 -8.09 -6.37 -4.52
C ILE A 300 -7.38 -7.36 -5.43
N GLN A 301 -7.05 -8.52 -4.91
CA GLN A 301 -6.33 -9.58 -5.61
C GLN A 301 -7.13 -10.88 -5.59
N THR A 302 -6.77 -11.85 -6.41
CA THR A 302 -7.24 -13.23 -6.23
C THR A 302 -6.56 -13.89 -5.03
N LEU A 303 -7.21 -14.89 -4.44
CA LEU A 303 -6.58 -15.83 -3.52
C LEU A 303 -5.88 -16.92 -4.32
N GLU A 304 -4.70 -17.35 -3.90
CA GLU A 304 -3.97 -18.46 -4.54
C GLU A 304 -3.75 -19.62 -3.57
N LYS A 305 -3.66 -20.84 -4.10
CA LYS A 305 -3.44 -22.03 -3.29
C LYS A 305 -2.05 -21.99 -2.64
N GLY A 306 -1.98 -22.31 -1.35
CA GLY A 306 -0.74 -22.39 -0.59
C GLY A 306 0.10 -21.10 -0.49
N ARG A 307 -0.39 -19.95 -0.95
CA ARG A 307 0.36 -18.68 -0.96
C ARG A 307 -0.50 -17.52 -0.49
N PHE A 308 0.07 -16.66 0.37
CA PHE A 308 -0.57 -15.43 0.81
C PHE A 308 -0.11 -14.25 -0.04
N ASP A 309 -1.08 -13.42 -0.45
CA ASP A 309 -0.85 -12.13 -1.08
C ASP A 309 -0.05 -12.14 -2.38
N THR A 310 -0.11 -13.23 -3.14
CA THR A 310 0.58 -13.39 -4.43
C THR A 310 -0.36 -13.49 -5.62
N GLY A 311 -1.67 -13.30 -5.42
CA GLY A 311 -2.65 -13.49 -6.50
C GLY A 311 -2.64 -12.36 -7.52
N THR A 312 -3.32 -12.60 -8.63
CA THR A 312 -3.53 -11.61 -9.69
C THR A 312 -4.22 -10.37 -9.11
N ILE A 313 -3.70 -9.18 -9.39
CA ILE A 313 -4.35 -7.93 -9.00
C ILE A 313 -5.55 -7.68 -9.90
N VAL A 314 -6.72 -7.55 -9.30
CA VAL A 314 -8.01 -7.27 -9.97
C VAL A 314 -8.28 -5.78 -10.01
N ALA A 315 -7.97 -5.07 -8.93
CA ALA A 315 -8.10 -3.63 -8.83
C ALA A 315 -7.16 -3.08 -7.76
N GLN A 316 -6.72 -1.83 -7.91
CA GLN A 316 -5.81 -1.19 -6.97
C GLN A 316 -6.10 0.31 -6.91
N GLN A 317 -5.97 0.89 -5.73
CA GLN A 317 -6.10 2.33 -5.53
C GLN A 317 -4.92 2.85 -4.70
N GLU A 318 -4.13 3.72 -5.32
CA GLU A 318 -3.05 4.48 -4.69
C GLU A 318 -3.56 5.79 -4.07
N PHE A 319 -2.88 6.21 -3.01
CA PHE A 319 -3.07 7.50 -2.36
C PHE A 319 -1.85 7.90 -1.53
N ASP A 320 -1.75 9.21 -1.23
CA ASP A 320 -0.77 9.74 -0.28
C ASP A 320 -0.97 9.10 1.11
N PHE A 321 0.13 8.69 1.72
CA PHE A 321 0.16 8.00 3.00
C PHE A 321 0.95 8.84 4.03
N PRO A 322 0.45 8.97 5.26
CA PRO A 322 -0.86 8.55 5.74
C PRO A 322 -2.00 9.31 5.04
N PRO A 323 -3.18 8.72 4.85
CA PRO A 323 -4.29 9.37 4.13
C PRO A 323 -5.07 10.39 4.97
N VAL A 324 -4.52 10.86 6.10
CA VAL A 324 -5.17 11.78 7.05
C VAL A 324 -4.47 13.15 7.05
N PRO A 325 -5.22 14.28 7.07
CA PRO A 325 -4.63 15.61 7.22
C PRO A 325 -4.01 15.75 8.62
N SER A 326 -2.75 16.19 8.71
CA SER A 326 -1.95 16.08 9.94
C SER A 326 -1.85 17.36 10.78
N SER A 327 -2.01 17.20 12.10
CA SER A 327 -1.28 17.95 13.13
C SER A 327 -0.61 16.93 14.05
N GLY A 328 0.69 16.69 13.85
CA GLY A 328 1.45 15.63 14.52
C GLY A 328 1.54 14.33 13.70
N GLU A 329 2.10 13.28 14.30
CA GLU A 329 2.27 11.97 13.66
C GLU A 329 0.98 11.14 13.74
N PRO A 330 0.55 10.50 12.64
CA PRO A 330 -0.70 9.75 12.56
C PRO A 330 -0.68 8.49 13.46
N SER A 331 -1.81 8.18 14.10
CA SER A 331 -1.98 6.89 14.76
C SER A 331 -2.50 5.81 13.81
N PHE A 332 -2.16 4.54 14.09
CA PHE A 332 -2.69 3.39 13.36
C PHE A 332 -4.22 3.40 13.27
N LEU A 333 -4.92 3.69 14.37
CA LEU A 333 -6.39 3.61 14.43
C LEU A 333 -7.07 4.64 13.51
N GLU A 334 -6.50 5.83 13.38
CA GLU A 334 -7.02 6.87 12.48
C GLU A 334 -6.79 6.48 11.01
N VAL A 335 -5.60 5.97 10.71
CA VAL A 335 -5.21 5.56 9.36
C VAL A 335 -5.99 4.33 8.92
N GLU A 336 -6.14 3.32 9.79
CA GLU A 336 -6.93 2.11 9.54
C GLU A 336 -8.37 2.48 9.13
N LYS A 337 -9.01 3.41 9.86
CA LYS A 337 -10.37 3.86 9.53
C LYS A 337 -10.47 4.43 8.11
N VAL A 338 -9.56 5.34 7.74
CA VAL A 338 -9.58 5.94 6.39
C VAL A 338 -9.24 4.92 5.32
N MET A 339 -8.30 4.01 5.57
CA MET A 339 -7.98 2.94 4.63
C MET A 339 -9.15 1.96 4.45
N ALA A 340 -9.89 1.65 5.52
CA ALA A 340 -11.05 0.78 5.47
C ALA A 340 -12.17 1.38 4.62
N ASP A 341 -12.40 2.70 4.71
CA ASP A 341 -13.36 3.41 3.86
C ASP A 341 -12.93 3.39 2.38
N ARG A 342 -11.64 3.58 2.09
CA ARG A 342 -11.09 3.47 0.74
C ARG A 342 -11.21 2.04 0.19
N ALA A 343 -10.95 1.04 1.03
CA ALA A 343 -11.08 -0.37 0.68
C ALA A 343 -12.52 -0.74 0.35
N ALA A 344 -13.48 -0.30 1.17
CA ALA A 344 -14.91 -0.49 0.93
C ALA A 344 -15.36 0.17 -0.39
N SER A 345 -14.89 1.39 -0.67
CA SER A 345 -15.18 2.08 -1.94
C SER A 345 -14.58 1.36 -3.15
N LEU A 346 -13.34 0.87 -3.05
CA LEU A 346 -12.70 0.07 -4.09
C LEU A 346 -13.46 -1.24 -4.34
N LEU A 347 -13.92 -1.91 -3.28
CA LEU A 347 -14.72 -3.13 -3.37
C LEU A 347 -16.02 -2.90 -4.14
N VAL A 348 -16.79 -1.87 -3.77
CA VAL A 348 -18.07 -1.57 -4.43
C VAL A 348 -17.86 -1.33 -5.93
N ARG A 349 -16.88 -0.51 -6.30
CA ARG A 349 -16.54 -0.25 -7.72
C ARG A 349 -16.13 -1.53 -8.44
N THR A 350 -15.29 -2.34 -7.81
CA THR A 350 -14.78 -3.58 -8.40
C THR A 350 -15.89 -4.59 -8.63
N LEU A 351 -16.80 -4.81 -7.66
CA LEU A 351 -17.91 -5.74 -7.84
C LEU A 351 -18.94 -5.23 -8.86
N SER A 352 -19.15 -3.91 -8.93
CA SER A 352 -20.09 -3.30 -9.88
C SER A 352 -19.70 -3.56 -11.35
N ASP A 353 -18.40 -3.66 -11.64
CA ASP A 353 -17.88 -3.93 -12.99
C ASP A 353 -16.79 -5.01 -13.02
N LEU A 354 -16.98 -6.08 -12.23
CA LEU A 354 -15.99 -7.14 -12.05
C LEU A 354 -15.50 -7.76 -13.37
N PRO A 355 -16.34 -7.99 -14.40
CA PRO A 355 -15.85 -8.51 -15.68
C PRO A 355 -14.83 -7.61 -16.35
N GLN A 356 -14.99 -6.29 -16.24
CA GLN A 356 -14.05 -5.34 -16.79
C GLN A 356 -12.77 -5.30 -15.94
N CYS A 357 -12.88 -5.23 -14.62
CA CYS A 357 -11.70 -5.29 -13.73
C CYS A 357 -10.89 -6.58 -13.96
N TRP A 358 -11.57 -7.73 -14.07
CA TRP A 358 -10.92 -9.02 -14.35
C TRP A 358 -10.25 -9.05 -15.71
N ARG A 359 -10.88 -8.47 -16.75
CA ARG A 359 -10.28 -8.38 -18.09
C ARG A 359 -8.95 -7.62 -18.10
N TYR A 360 -8.80 -6.62 -17.24
CA TYR A 360 -7.58 -5.80 -17.11
C TYR A 360 -6.72 -6.18 -15.90
N SER A 361 -7.00 -7.33 -15.27
CA SER A 361 -6.19 -7.83 -14.17
C SER A 361 -4.77 -8.18 -14.61
N TRP A 362 -3.81 -8.08 -13.69
CA TRP A 362 -2.39 -8.31 -13.98
C TRP A 362 -1.70 -9.10 -12.87
N GLU A 363 -0.68 -9.86 -13.24
CA GLU A 363 0.17 -10.56 -12.28
C GLU A 363 1.09 -9.58 -11.54
N GLN A 364 1.36 -9.89 -10.28
CA GLN A 364 2.28 -9.11 -9.47
C GLN A 364 3.73 -9.27 -9.96
N ASP A 365 4.51 -8.18 -9.97
CA ASP A 365 5.96 -8.24 -10.24
C ASP A 365 6.72 -8.69 -8.98
N GLU A 366 7.22 -9.92 -9.01
CA GLU A 366 7.97 -10.52 -7.90
C GLU A 366 9.23 -9.73 -7.51
N ARG A 367 9.79 -8.89 -8.39
CA ARG A 367 10.96 -8.05 -8.09
C ARG A 367 10.63 -6.88 -7.16
N MET A 368 9.37 -6.47 -7.12
CA MET A 368 8.89 -5.33 -6.33
C MET A 368 8.34 -5.75 -4.96
N LYS A 369 8.33 -7.06 -4.66
CA LYS A 369 7.73 -7.54 -3.42
C LYS A 369 8.46 -7.05 -2.19
N SER A 370 7.69 -6.70 -1.17
CA SER A 370 8.19 -6.46 0.17
C SER A 370 7.22 -7.03 1.19
N TYR A 371 7.69 -7.27 2.41
CA TYR A 371 6.90 -7.96 3.43
C TYR A 371 6.54 -7.04 4.60
N ALA A 372 5.37 -7.35 5.16
CA ALA A 372 4.76 -6.76 6.34
C ALA A 372 4.43 -7.89 7.32
N PRO A 373 5.43 -8.47 7.99
CA PRO A 373 5.24 -9.62 8.87
C PRO A 373 4.33 -9.28 10.06
N LYS A 374 3.74 -10.31 10.67
CA LYS A 374 2.93 -10.16 11.88
C LYS A 374 3.74 -9.42 12.96
N LEU A 375 3.11 -8.46 13.62
CA LEU A 375 3.77 -7.73 14.71
C LEU A 375 4.07 -8.65 15.89
N LYS A 376 5.24 -8.43 16.51
CA LYS A 376 5.71 -9.06 17.73
C LYS A 376 6.15 -7.98 18.72
N VAL A 377 6.28 -8.34 19.99
CA VAL A 377 6.73 -7.41 21.04
C VAL A 377 8.12 -6.86 20.71
N GLU A 378 9.00 -7.68 20.13
CA GLU A 378 10.36 -7.25 19.76
C GLU A 378 10.40 -6.05 18.80
N HIS A 379 9.35 -5.85 17.98
CA HIS A 379 9.29 -4.72 17.04
C HIS A 379 9.04 -3.38 17.74
N SER A 380 8.53 -3.37 18.98
CA SER A 380 8.34 -2.14 19.76
C SER A 380 9.50 -1.82 20.68
N VAL A 381 10.53 -2.68 20.74
CA VAL A 381 11.75 -2.41 21.50
C VAL A 381 12.58 -1.38 20.74
N VAL A 382 12.85 -0.23 21.38
CA VAL A 382 13.59 0.88 20.76
C VAL A 382 15.02 0.44 20.43
N ARG A 383 15.45 0.69 19.19
CA ARG A 383 16.84 0.47 18.74
C ARG A 383 17.59 1.79 18.73
N TRP A 384 18.11 2.19 19.88
CA TRP A 384 18.78 3.49 20.06
C TRP A 384 20.00 3.67 19.14
N ASP A 385 20.67 2.58 18.79
CA ASP A 385 21.82 2.52 17.91
C ASP A 385 21.47 2.62 16.41
N ARG A 386 20.19 2.50 16.04
CA ARG A 386 19.76 2.44 14.62
C ARG A 386 18.65 3.40 14.23
N TRP A 387 17.81 3.84 15.17
CA TRP A 387 16.61 4.61 14.86
C TRP A 387 16.81 6.10 15.16
N SER A 388 16.31 6.95 14.25
CA SER A 388 16.19 8.38 14.50
C SER A 388 14.98 8.68 15.40
N ALA A 389 14.84 9.91 15.88
CA ALA A 389 13.65 10.32 16.63
C ALA A 389 12.37 10.09 15.81
N ARG A 390 12.33 10.47 14.52
CA ARG A 390 11.17 10.21 13.64
C ARG A 390 10.86 8.73 13.48
N ASP A 391 11.88 7.87 13.38
CA ASP A 391 11.65 6.42 13.27
C ASP A 391 11.00 5.83 14.52
N ILE A 392 11.36 6.36 15.69
CA ILE A 392 10.77 5.97 16.99
C ILE A 392 9.33 6.46 17.07
N VAL A 393 9.07 7.73 16.76
CA VAL A 393 7.71 8.30 16.83
C VAL A 393 6.78 7.60 15.84
N ALA A 394 7.24 7.34 14.61
CA ALA A 394 6.45 6.61 13.61
C ALA A 394 6.10 5.19 14.07
N ARG A 395 7.02 4.51 14.79
CA ARG A 395 6.75 3.20 15.39
C ARG A 395 5.81 3.28 16.59
N GLU A 396 5.85 4.37 17.37
CA GLU A 396 4.84 4.61 18.39
C GLU A 396 3.45 4.67 17.73
N GLY A 397 3.28 5.55 16.74
CA GLY A 397 2.02 5.70 16.02
C GLY A 397 1.53 4.41 15.36
N ALA A 398 2.46 3.60 14.85
CA ALA A 398 2.17 2.34 14.18
C ALA A 398 1.84 1.17 15.13
N PHE A 399 2.55 1.03 16.24
CA PHE A 399 2.58 -0.22 17.02
C PHE A 399 2.01 -0.08 18.44
N ALA A 400 2.05 1.12 19.04
CA ALA A 400 1.81 1.31 20.48
C ALA A 400 0.39 0.91 20.94
N TYR A 401 -0.57 0.87 20.02
CA TYR A 401 -1.93 0.38 20.29
C TYR A 401 -1.98 -1.13 20.65
N LEU A 402 -0.98 -1.92 20.23
CA LEU A 402 -0.79 -3.32 20.61
C LEU A 402 0.41 -3.52 21.52
N TYR A 403 1.55 -2.97 21.11
CA TYR A 403 2.84 -3.14 21.76
C TYR A 403 3.45 -1.78 22.03
N PRO A 404 3.30 -1.24 23.26
CA PRO A 404 3.90 0.02 23.64
C PRO A 404 5.41 0.03 23.37
N LEU A 405 5.98 1.20 23.05
CA LEU A 405 7.42 1.34 22.87
C LEU A 405 8.13 0.98 24.17
N SER A 406 9.16 0.14 24.09
CA SER A 406 9.85 -0.38 25.26
C SER A 406 11.38 -0.23 25.16
N THR A 407 12.02 -0.03 26.30
CA THR A 407 13.48 0.07 26.44
C THR A 407 13.85 -0.24 27.90
N ASN A 408 15.14 -0.40 28.21
CA ASN A 408 15.61 -0.54 29.57
C ASN A 408 16.41 0.69 30.00
N LEU A 409 16.11 1.22 31.18
CA LEU A 409 17.03 2.10 31.90
C LEU A 409 18.16 1.26 32.48
N VAL A 410 19.40 1.51 32.07
CA VAL A 410 20.58 0.75 32.48
C VAL A 410 21.48 1.57 33.42
N PRO A 411 22.23 0.91 34.32
CA PRO A 411 23.17 1.62 35.16
C PRO A 411 24.33 2.21 34.35
N PRO A 412 24.84 3.39 34.73
CA PRO A 412 26.08 3.91 34.18
C PRO A 412 27.26 3.03 34.62
N ALA A 413 28.39 3.09 33.90
CA ALA A 413 29.54 2.21 34.11
C ALA A 413 30.06 2.16 35.56
N ASN A 414 29.88 3.24 36.33
CA ASN A 414 30.37 3.38 37.70
C ASN A 414 29.29 3.23 38.79
N ALA A 415 28.08 2.79 38.44
CA ALA A 415 27.00 2.57 39.41
C ALA A 415 26.36 1.19 39.22
N SER A 416 25.63 0.73 40.23
CA SER A 416 24.97 -0.58 40.20
C SER A 416 23.50 -0.48 40.60
N PHE A 417 22.62 -0.68 39.63
CA PHE A 417 21.23 -1.05 39.86
C PHE A 417 20.79 -2.02 38.76
N ARG A 418 19.79 -2.88 39.04
CA ARG A 418 19.26 -3.80 38.03
C ARG A 418 18.56 -3.01 36.92
N PRO A 419 18.79 -3.33 35.64
CA PRO A 419 18.09 -2.69 34.53
C PRO A 419 16.58 -2.64 34.78
N VAL A 420 15.97 -1.49 34.47
CA VAL A 420 14.54 -1.26 34.70
C VAL A 420 13.84 -1.18 33.37
N ALA A 421 12.87 -2.06 33.15
CA ALA A 421 12.02 -2.02 31.96
C ALA A 421 11.13 -0.76 31.97
N ILE A 422 11.21 0.00 30.89
CA ILE A 422 10.55 1.27 30.66
C ILE A 422 9.67 1.17 29.41
N THR A 423 8.50 1.78 29.48
CA THR A 423 7.67 2.13 28.33
C THR A 423 7.69 3.63 28.13
N LEU A 424 7.92 4.05 26.89
CA LEU A 424 7.87 5.46 26.47
C LEU A 424 6.57 5.70 25.72
N SER A 425 5.94 6.85 25.95
CA SER A 425 4.74 7.24 25.20
C SER A 425 4.61 8.77 25.10
N ASN A 426 3.77 9.22 24.18
CA ASN A 426 3.60 10.63 23.84
C ASN A 426 4.95 11.23 23.42
N THR A 427 5.53 10.63 22.39
CA THR A 427 6.84 10.99 21.86
C THR A 427 6.73 11.98 20.70
N SER A 428 7.76 12.80 20.52
CA SER A 428 7.86 13.74 19.40
C SER A 428 9.30 13.85 18.90
N ALA A 429 9.47 14.01 17.59
CA ALA A 429 10.77 14.32 17.01
C ALA A 429 10.99 15.83 17.11
N VAL A 430 11.98 16.25 17.89
CA VAL A 430 12.29 17.66 18.14
C VAL A 430 13.54 18.03 17.34
N PRO A 431 13.45 18.91 16.33
CA PRO A 431 14.63 19.41 15.64
C PRO A 431 15.59 20.06 16.63
N LEU A 432 16.89 19.79 16.48
CA LEU A 432 17.89 20.28 17.43
C LEU A 432 17.96 21.82 17.45
N ASP A 433 17.64 22.48 16.33
CA ASP A 433 17.56 23.94 16.26
C ASP A 433 16.37 24.51 17.03
N GLU A 434 15.23 23.80 17.08
CA GLU A 434 14.11 24.19 17.94
C GLU A 434 14.45 23.97 19.41
N LEU A 435 15.09 22.84 19.75
CA LEU A 435 15.57 22.63 21.10
C LEU A 435 16.56 23.72 21.52
N ARG A 436 17.48 24.14 20.63
CA ARG A 436 18.49 25.17 20.95
C ARG A 436 17.86 26.52 21.32
N LYS A 437 16.68 26.85 20.76
CA LYS A 437 15.97 28.09 21.11
C LYS A 437 15.39 28.05 22.53
N VAL A 438 15.03 26.85 23.00
CA VAL A 438 14.35 26.64 24.30
C VAL A 438 15.36 26.28 25.40
N ASP A 439 16.32 25.42 25.10
CA ASP A 439 17.36 24.92 26.01
C ASP A 439 18.73 24.84 25.28
N PRO A 440 19.43 25.98 25.12
CA PRO A 440 20.66 26.06 24.34
C PRO A 440 21.81 25.26 24.95
N MET A 441 21.85 25.16 26.28
CA MET A 441 22.87 24.39 26.99
C MET A 441 22.71 22.90 26.69
N LEU A 442 21.50 22.36 26.83
CA LEU A 442 21.24 20.96 26.54
C LEU A 442 21.49 20.61 25.07
N ALA A 443 21.01 21.46 24.15
CA ALA A 443 21.25 21.25 22.72
C ALA A 443 22.76 21.17 22.40
N SER A 444 23.58 21.93 23.12
CA SER A 444 25.04 21.91 22.96
C SER A 444 25.68 20.64 23.55
N VAL A 445 25.16 20.12 24.65
CA VAL A 445 25.60 18.85 25.26
C VAL A 445 25.28 17.67 24.32
N LEU A 446 24.05 17.58 23.82
CA LEU A 446 23.62 16.43 23.02
C LEU A 446 24.27 16.38 21.63
N LYS A 447 24.67 17.53 21.08
CA LYS A 447 25.43 17.61 19.81
C LYS A 447 26.82 16.98 19.90
N GLN A 448 27.36 16.75 21.10
CA GLN A 448 28.69 16.17 21.24
C GLN A 448 28.67 14.70 20.84
N ASN A 449 29.58 14.30 19.94
CA ASN A 449 29.71 12.90 19.47
C ASN A 449 29.99 11.91 20.61
N ALA A 450 30.53 12.40 21.73
CA ALA A 450 30.83 11.58 22.91
C ALA A 450 29.56 11.12 23.67
N VAL A 451 28.41 11.74 23.44
CA VAL A 451 27.14 11.31 24.08
C VAL A 451 26.55 10.17 23.25
N PRO A 452 26.39 8.95 23.81
CA PRO A 452 25.82 7.82 23.08
C PRO A 452 24.31 7.99 22.87
N PRO A 453 23.74 7.43 21.78
CA PRO A 453 22.29 7.30 21.64
C PRO A 453 21.65 6.58 22.82
N GLY A 454 20.42 6.96 23.16
CA GLY A 454 19.73 6.50 24.38
C GLY A 454 20.07 7.34 25.62
N SER A 455 21.04 8.25 25.56
CA SER A 455 21.30 9.19 26.66
C SER A 455 20.14 10.15 26.85
N ALA A 456 19.65 10.29 28.07
CA ALA A 456 18.41 11.00 28.39
C ALA A 456 18.55 11.98 29.56
N ILE A 457 17.90 13.12 29.45
CA ILE A 457 17.83 14.15 30.51
C ILE A 457 16.53 14.93 30.38
N PHE A 458 15.95 15.30 31.52
CA PHE A 458 14.75 16.13 31.54
C PHE A 458 15.12 17.60 31.34
N SER A 459 14.58 18.21 30.29
CA SER A 459 14.67 19.66 30.08
C SER A 459 13.49 20.33 30.77
N VAL A 460 13.79 21.26 31.68
CA VAL A 460 12.77 22.05 32.38
C VAL A 460 12.09 23.01 31.41
N ASP A 461 12.87 23.61 30.50
CA ASP A 461 12.37 24.62 29.56
C ASP A 461 11.51 24.00 28.46
N ALA A 462 11.87 22.81 27.97
CA ALA A 462 11.05 22.08 27.00
C ALA A 462 9.91 21.26 27.65
N ASP A 463 9.92 21.11 28.99
CA ASP A 463 8.99 20.31 29.79
C ASP A 463 8.80 18.87 29.25
N MET A 464 9.93 18.23 28.93
CA MET A 464 9.95 16.86 28.40
C MET A 464 11.28 16.17 28.71
N LEU A 465 11.25 14.83 28.73
CA LEU A 465 12.47 14.04 28.73
C LEU A 465 13.04 14.05 27.31
N ILE A 466 14.23 14.62 27.16
CA ILE A 466 14.95 14.65 25.89
C ILE A 466 15.89 13.46 25.85
N VAL A 467 15.85 12.70 24.75
CA VAL A 467 16.69 11.52 24.53
C VAL A 467 17.45 11.67 23.22
N LYS A 468 18.77 11.47 23.27
CA LYS A 468 19.61 11.43 22.08
C LYS A 468 19.29 10.19 21.26
N THR A 469 19.22 10.37 19.94
CA THR A 469 19.03 9.28 18.97
C THR A 469 20.25 9.19 18.04
N THR A 470 20.17 8.36 17.01
CA THR A 470 21.24 8.24 15.99
C THR A 470 21.44 9.49 15.14
N SER A 471 20.42 10.35 15.05
CA SER A 471 20.48 11.58 14.25
C SER A 471 21.03 12.74 15.06
N ASP A 472 21.95 13.52 14.46
CA ASP A 472 22.42 14.78 15.03
C ASP A 472 21.52 15.99 14.69
N ALA A 473 20.51 15.79 13.83
CA ALA A 473 19.58 16.85 13.43
C ALA A 473 18.36 16.95 14.36
N GLU A 474 18.04 15.89 15.10
CA GLU A 474 16.85 15.80 15.93
C GLU A 474 17.06 14.92 17.17
N VAL A 475 16.27 15.20 18.20
CA VAL A 475 16.22 14.41 19.43
C VAL A 475 14.80 13.91 19.67
N LEU A 476 14.66 12.87 20.48
CA LEU A 476 13.37 12.37 20.89
C LEU A 476 12.90 13.13 22.14
N GLY A 477 11.78 13.82 22.04
CA GLY A 477 11.03 14.31 23.20
C GLY A 477 10.07 13.23 23.70
N VAL A 478 10.02 13.00 25.01
CA VAL A 478 9.10 12.05 25.65
C VAL A 478 8.35 12.74 26.78
N ARG A 479 7.02 12.71 26.74
CA ARG A 479 6.17 13.32 27.77
C ARG A 479 5.68 12.34 28.84
N ASN A 480 5.59 11.06 28.52
CA ASN A 480 5.08 10.06 29.45
C ASN A 480 6.03 8.85 29.55
N VAL A 481 6.35 8.46 30.78
CA VAL A 481 7.25 7.35 31.08
C VAL A 481 6.56 6.41 32.06
N LYS A 482 6.59 5.11 31.76
CA LYS A 482 6.03 4.06 32.61
C LYS A 482 7.10 3.02 32.93
N VAL A 483 7.23 2.70 34.20
CA VAL A 483 8.08 1.60 34.68
C VAL A 483 7.24 0.33 34.75
N ALA A 484 7.79 -0.82 34.36
CA ALA A 484 7.09 -2.09 34.44
C ALA A 484 6.50 -2.33 35.84
N GLY A 485 5.23 -2.75 35.89
CA GLY A 485 4.48 -2.95 37.14
C GLY A 485 4.03 -1.68 37.86
N LYS A 486 4.37 -0.47 37.38
CA LYS A 486 3.95 0.81 37.97
C LYS A 486 2.97 1.56 37.07
N LYS A 487 2.27 2.54 37.65
CA LYS A 487 1.47 3.51 36.89
C LYS A 487 2.40 4.39 36.04
N GLY A 488 1.95 4.75 34.84
CA GLY A 488 2.63 5.74 34.01
C GLY A 488 2.61 7.11 34.69
N LYS A 489 3.66 7.90 34.45
CA LYS A 489 3.82 9.26 34.97
C LYS A 489 4.19 10.21 33.85
N GLU A 490 3.95 11.49 34.07
CA GLU A 490 4.57 12.55 33.27
C GLU A 490 6.09 12.51 33.45
N ALA A 491 6.82 12.89 32.40
CA ALA A 491 8.28 12.84 32.35
C ALA A 491 8.92 13.60 33.51
N LYS A 492 8.35 14.74 33.92
CA LYS A 492 8.81 15.56 35.05
C LYS A 492 8.78 14.82 36.38
N ASP A 493 7.66 14.17 36.69
CA ASP A 493 7.48 13.43 37.95
C ASP A 493 8.24 12.12 37.95
N TRP A 494 8.39 11.50 36.78
CA TRP A 494 9.28 10.36 36.63
C TRP A 494 10.73 10.77 36.87
N TRP A 495 11.22 11.83 36.22
CA TRP A 495 12.60 12.32 36.38
C TRP A 495 12.96 12.62 37.83
N ARG A 496 12.09 13.30 38.58
CA ARG A 496 12.29 13.57 40.02
C ARG A 496 12.57 12.32 40.85
N ALA A 497 11.99 11.18 40.46
CA ALA A 497 12.12 9.91 41.17
C ALA A 497 13.27 9.02 40.67
N TYR A 498 13.91 9.33 39.55
CA TYR A 498 14.94 8.49 38.92
C TYR A 498 16.24 9.23 38.56
N ARG A 499 16.31 10.56 38.72
CA ARG A 499 17.51 11.37 38.40
C ARG A 499 18.76 10.99 39.19
N ASP A 500 18.60 10.34 40.35
CA ASP A 500 19.68 9.81 41.19
C ASP A 500 20.43 8.64 40.53
N ARG A 501 19.86 8.08 39.45
CA ARG A 501 20.46 7.01 38.64
C ARG A 501 21.27 7.52 37.46
N ALA A 502 21.30 8.82 37.25
CA ALA A 502 22.09 9.43 36.20
C ALA A 502 23.58 9.26 36.47
N ASP A 503 24.38 9.21 35.42
CA ASP A 503 25.83 9.20 35.55
C ASP A 503 26.31 10.46 36.27
N ALA A 504 27.15 10.30 37.29
CA ALA A 504 27.55 11.41 38.16
C ALA A 504 28.38 12.49 37.45
N ARG A 505 29.02 12.16 36.31
CA ARG A 505 29.85 13.11 35.55
C ARG A 505 29.01 13.89 34.54
N SER A 506 28.18 13.19 33.78
CA SER A 506 27.39 13.76 32.69
C SER A 506 26.01 14.25 33.10
N GLY A 507 25.46 13.73 34.20
CA GLY A 507 24.08 13.98 34.62
C GLY A 507 23.03 13.31 33.74
N LEU A 508 23.42 12.40 32.84
CA LEU A 508 22.55 11.72 31.88
C LEU A 508 22.14 10.34 32.39
N LEU A 509 20.88 9.98 32.17
CA LEU A 509 20.42 8.59 32.20
C LEU A 509 20.77 7.90 30.88
N LEU A 510 20.80 6.57 30.87
CA LEU A 510 21.06 5.79 29.66
C LEU A 510 19.96 4.75 29.44
N PHE A 511 19.33 4.80 28.26
CA PHE A 511 18.44 3.78 27.76
C PHE A 511 19.15 2.85 26.78
N GLN A 512 18.81 1.55 26.84
CA GLN A 512 19.29 0.51 25.91
C GLN A 512 18.15 -0.40 25.45
#